data_AF-A0A6A9SNR7-F1
#
_entry.id   AF-A0A6A9SNR7-F1
#
_cell.length_a   1.000
_cell.length_b   1.000
_cell.length_c   1.000
_cell.angle_alpha   90.00
_cell.angle_beta   90.00
_cell.angle_gamma   90.00
#
_symmetry.space_group_name_H-M   'P 1'
#
loop_
_entity.id
_entity.type
_entity.pdbx_description
1 polymer ?
#
loop_
_entity_poly.entity_id
_entity_poly.type
_entity_poly.pdbx_seq_one_letter_code
_entity_poly.pdbx_strand_id
1 'polypeptide(L)'
;MRLYEYVRIIAPGMALDRREALAAAARSRGVETSVDEEIESIRRRLSDHEASVPTLSDARRRVAETEAALEERRERVATLRGRVQASDDDAVTDEYRTAIRELSEAETEHLAATEALEDARSRARSARDERDRRLRLQDRLENRRREARVELVESVRPAADEAVVSAPGGDGRTFADADSVTAALAVARVGTVHAPVALACRRFSDAAEATAWLEAPVYWL
;
A
#
# COMPACT_ATOMS: atom_id res chain seq x y z
N MET A 1 -1.62 10.61 13.08
CA MET A 1 -0.72 10.69 14.25
C MET A 1 -1.06 11.97 14.98
N ARG A 2 -1.26 11.92 16.30
CA ARG A 2 -1.76 13.08 17.06
C ARG A 2 -0.56 13.82 17.67
N LEU A 3 -0.59 15.15 17.66
CA LEU A 3 0.45 16.00 18.26
C LEU A 3 0.86 15.53 19.67
N TYR A 4 -0.12 15.13 20.48
CA TYR A 4 0.09 14.63 21.84
C TYR A 4 1.11 13.49 21.94
N GLU A 5 1.23 12.62 20.92
CA GLU A 5 2.19 11.51 20.93
C GLU A 5 3.65 11.99 20.98
N TYR A 6 3.91 13.20 20.49
CA TYR A 6 5.24 13.82 20.50
C TYR A 6 5.57 14.59 21.77
N VAL A 7 4.54 15.11 22.45
CA VAL A 7 4.70 16.06 23.57
C VAL A 7 4.11 15.56 24.87
N ARG A 8 3.63 14.30 24.93
CA ARG A 8 3.03 13.70 26.14
C ARG A 8 3.95 13.81 27.36
N ILE A 9 5.24 13.55 27.18
CA ILE A 9 6.27 13.67 28.22
C ILE A 9 7.40 14.51 27.65
N ILE A 10 7.71 15.62 28.32
CA ILE A 10 8.83 16.48 27.99
C ILE A 10 9.89 16.32 29.08
N ALA A 11 10.95 15.61 28.75
CA ALA A 11 12.02 15.24 29.68
C ALA A 11 13.40 15.41 29.02
N PRO A 12 14.45 15.71 29.82
CA PRO A 12 15.82 15.63 29.34
C PRO A 12 16.12 14.26 28.73
N GLY A 13 16.86 14.24 27.62
CA GLY A 13 17.22 13.00 26.91
C GLY A 13 16.13 12.44 25.98
N MET A 14 14.97 13.11 25.85
CA MET A 14 13.97 12.71 24.86
C MET A 14 14.47 12.90 23.42
N ALA A 15 14.00 12.03 22.53
CA ALA A 15 14.15 12.20 21.08
C ALA A 15 12.86 12.78 20.50
N LEU A 16 13.00 13.69 19.54
CA LEU A 16 11.89 14.32 18.85
C LEU A 16 12.12 14.24 17.34
N ASP A 17 11.20 13.61 16.61
CA ASP A 17 11.15 13.77 15.16
C ASP A 17 10.58 15.16 14.85
N ARG A 18 11.48 16.12 14.68
CA ARG A 18 11.19 17.53 14.47
C ARG A 18 10.22 17.79 13.32
N ARG A 19 10.35 17.05 12.20
CA ARG A 19 9.54 17.28 11.02
C ARG A 19 8.13 16.74 11.23
N GLU A 20 8.00 15.54 11.76
CA GLU A 20 6.68 14.94 12.03
C GLU A 20 5.95 15.70 13.16
N ALA A 21 6.67 16.15 14.19
CA ALA A 21 6.11 16.89 15.31
C ALA A 21 5.56 18.27 14.88
N LEU A 22 6.29 19.02 14.05
CA LEU A 22 5.78 20.27 13.48
C LEU A 22 4.59 20.04 12.54
N ALA A 23 4.63 19.00 11.70
CA ALA A 23 3.50 18.67 10.85
C ALA A 23 2.26 18.30 11.67
N ALA A 24 2.42 17.58 12.78
CA ALA A 24 1.35 17.28 13.72
C ALA A 24 0.81 18.54 14.43
N ALA A 25 1.70 19.49 14.75
CA ALA A 25 1.31 20.78 15.32
C ALA A 25 0.45 21.58 14.33
N ALA A 26 0.87 21.71 13.07
CA ALA A 26 0.10 22.35 12.02
C ALA A 26 -1.31 21.71 11.87
N ARG A 27 -1.37 20.36 11.83
CA ARG A 27 -2.66 19.64 11.74
C ARG A 27 -3.57 19.87 12.94
N SER A 28 -3.01 19.95 14.15
CA SER A 28 -3.81 20.23 15.35
C SER A 28 -4.45 21.61 15.35
N ARG A 29 -3.92 22.55 14.54
CA ARG A 29 -4.51 23.88 14.30
C ARG A 29 -5.49 23.91 13.12
N GLY A 30 -5.76 22.76 12.49
CA GLY A 30 -6.61 22.68 11.31
C GLY A 30 -5.95 23.16 10.02
N VAL A 31 -4.61 23.22 9.96
CA VAL A 31 -3.93 23.56 8.70
C VAL A 31 -4.12 22.43 7.69
N GLU A 32 -4.63 22.81 6.52
CA GLU A 32 -4.75 21.96 5.34
C GLU A 32 -3.63 22.27 4.35
N THR A 33 -3.34 21.33 3.47
CA THR A 33 -2.32 21.43 2.43
C THR A 33 -2.95 21.43 1.04
N SER A 34 -2.25 21.98 0.06
CA SER A 34 -2.72 22.05 -1.32
C SER A 34 -3.01 20.66 -1.93
N VAL A 35 -2.43 19.60 -1.35
CA VAL A 35 -2.52 18.22 -1.84
C VAL A 35 -3.42 17.31 -1.00
N ASP A 36 -4.15 17.83 -0.01
CA ASP A 36 -4.98 17.00 0.88
C ASP A 36 -6.11 16.28 0.15
N GLU A 37 -6.82 16.99 -0.72
CA GLU A 37 -7.88 16.39 -1.54
C GLU A 37 -7.32 15.29 -2.46
N GLU A 38 -6.12 15.49 -3.00
CA GLU A 38 -5.49 14.48 -3.85
C GLU A 38 -5.02 13.27 -3.03
N ILE A 39 -4.49 13.47 -1.81
CA ILE A 39 -4.15 12.38 -0.89
C ILE A 39 -5.39 11.54 -0.59
N GLU A 40 -6.53 12.16 -0.28
CA GLU A 40 -7.79 11.47 -0.02
C GLU A 40 -8.33 10.74 -1.26
N SER A 41 -8.24 11.37 -2.43
CA SER A 41 -8.60 10.75 -3.70
C SER A 41 -7.76 9.51 -4.00
N ILE A 42 -6.44 9.58 -3.81
CA ILE A 42 -5.54 8.44 -4.02
C ILE A 42 -5.82 7.32 -3.00
N ARG A 43 -6.08 7.65 -1.73
CA ARG A 43 -6.44 6.65 -0.70
C ARG A 43 -7.72 5.91 -1.08
N ARG A 44 -8.75 6.62 -1.53
CA ARG A 44 -10.01 6.02 -2.00
C ARG A 44 -9.78 5.11 -3.20
N ARG A 45 -8.99 5.55 -4.16
CA ARG A 45 -8.62 4.69 -5.29
C ARG A 45 -7.89 3.43 -4.82
N LEU A 46 -6.93 3.54 -3.90
CA LEU A 46 -6.21 2.38 -3.36
C LEU A 46 -7.09 1.39 -2.58
N SER A 47 -8.16 1.85 -1.92
CA SER A 47 -9.09 0.95 -1.22
C SER A 47 -9.93 0.10 -2.18
N ASP A 48 -10.12 0.54 -3.41
CA ASP A 48 -10.97 -0.15 -4.39
C ASP A 48 -10.30 -1.38 -5.04
N HIS A 49 -9.07 -1.74 -4.66
CA HIS A 49 -8.24 -2.72 -5.39
C HIS A 49 -7.97 -4.01 -4.62
N GLU A 50 -8.58 -5.11 -5.08
CA GLU A 50 -8.23 -6.48 -4.73
C GLU A 50 -8.09 -7.32 -6.01
N ALA A 51 -6.87 -7.77 -6.34
CA ALA A 51 -6.68 -8.80 -7.35
C ALA A 51 -5.47 -9.68 -7.02
N SER A 52 -5.72 -10.98 -6.84
CA SER A 52 -4.67 -12.00 -6.83
C SER A 52 -4.30 -12.35 -8.26
N VAL A 53 -3.01 -12.57 -8.54
CA VAL A 53 -2.52 -12.95 -9.87
C VAL A 53 -2.69 -14.47 -10.05
N PRO A 54 -3.50 -14.94 -11.01
CA PRO A 54 -3.65 -16.37 -11.28
C PRO A 54 -2.35 -16.99 -11.78
N THR A 55 -2.05 -18.22 -11.37
CA THR A 55 -0.93 -18.99 -11.90
C THR A 55 -1.31 -19.61 -13.25
N LEU A 56 -0.37 -19.64 -14.20
CA LEU A 56 -0.60 -20.22 -15.54
C LEU A 56 -0.16 -21.69 -15.63
N SER A 57 0.46 -22.23 -14.58
CA SER A 57 1.13 -23.53 -14.62
C SER A 57 0.14 -24.66 -14.90
N ASP A 58 -1.00 -24.66 -14.20
CA ASP A 58 -1.99 -25.72 -14.34
C ASP A 58 -2.67 -25.69 -15.71
N ALA A 59 -3.00 -24.49 -16.21
CA ALA A 59 -3.59 -24.33 -17.54
C ALA A 59 -2.62 -24.77 -18.66
N ARG A 60 -1.32 -24.43 -18.55
CA ARG A 60 -0.29 -24.88 -19.50
C ARG A 60 -0.12 -26.40 -19.48
N ARG A 61 -0.07 -26.98 -18.28
CA ARG A 61 0.02 -28.44 -18.12
C ARG A 61 -1.18 -29.12 -18.77
N ARG A 62 -2.38 -28.57 -18.58
CA ARG A 62 -3.59 -29.15 -19.18
C ARG A 62 -3.59 -29.12 -20.71
N VAL A 63 -3.17 -28.01 -21.31
CA VAL A 63 -3.02 -27.94 -22.78
C VAL A 63 -2.06 -29.03 -23.28
N ALA A 64 -0.89 -29.19 -22.64
CA ALA A 64 0.08 -30.21 -23.02
C ALA A 64 -0.47 -31.65 -22.87
N GLU A 65 -1.19 -31.93 -21.78
CA GLU A 65 -1.84 -33.23 -21.56
C GLU A 65 -2.88 -33.53 -22.66
N THR A 66 -3.75 -32.56 -22.97
CA THR A 66 -4.80 -32.73 -23.99
C THR A 66 -4.24 -32.80 -25.41
N GLU A 67 -3.15 -32.08 -25.71
CA GLU A 67 -2.44 -32.16 -27.00
C GLU A 67 -1.84 -33.55 -27.22
N ALA A 68 -1.17 -34.11 -26.20
CA ALA A 68 -0.61 -35.46 -26.27
C ALA A 68 -1.72 -36.51 -26.47
N ALA A 69 -2.83 -36.39 -25.73
CA ALA A 69 -3.97 -37.31 -25.84
C ALA A 69 -4.73 -37.17 -27.18
N LEU A 70 -4.66 -36.00 -27.82
CA LEU A 70 -5.22 -35.75 -29.15
C LEU A 70 -4.37 -36.41 -30.24
N GLU A 71 -3.04 -36.29 -30.18
CA GLU A 71 -2.13 -36.95 -31.12
C GLU A 71 -2.24 -38.48 -31.04
N GLU A 72 -2.29 -39.06 -29.85
CA GLU A 72 -2.49 -40.51 -29.66
C GLU A 72 -3.78 -41.00 -30.36
N ARG A 73 -4.87 -40.23 -30.26
CA ARG A 73 -6.15 -40.58 -30.91
C ARG A 73 -6.11 -40.39 -32.42
N ARG A 74 -5.41 -39.38 -32.94
CA ARG A 74 -5.19 -39.20 -34.38
C ARG A 74 -4.44 -40.38 -34.99
N GLU A 75 -3.38 -40.83 -34.33
CA GLU A 75 -2.60 -41.99 -34.75
C GLU A 75 -3.44 -43.28 -34.75
N ARG A 76 -4.26 -43.48 -33.71
CA ARG A 76 -5.19 -44.62 -33.62
C ARG A 76 -6.23 -44.62 -34.75
N VAL A 77 -6.84 -43.47 -35.03
CA VAL A 77 -7.81 -43.32 -36.14
C VAL A 77 -7.14 -43.60 -37.49
N ALA A 78 -5.91 -43.11 -37.72
CA ALA A 78 -5.18 -43.37 -38.95
C ALA A 78 -4.87 -44.86 -39.14
N THR A 79 -4.46 -45.53 -38.06
CA THR A 79 -4.17 -46.97 -38.06
C THR A 79 -5.44 -47.79 -38.36
N LEU A 80 -6.55 -47.50 -37.67
CA LEU A 80 -7.83 -48.19 -37.88
C LEU A 80 -8.40 -47.92 -39.28
N ARG A 81 -8.28 -46.70 -39.82
CA ARG A 81 -8.65 -46.38 -41.20
C ARG A 81 -7.92 -47.26 -42.21
N GLY A 82 -6.61 -47.45 -42.04
CA GLY A 82 -5.82 -48.33 -42.89
C GLY A 82 -6.28 -49.79 -42.82
N ARG A 83 -6.67 -50.28 -41.63
CA ARG A 83 -7.20 -51.63 -41.44
C ARG A 83 -8.57 -51.84 -42.08
N VAL A 84 -9.50 -50.89 -41.90
CA VAL A 84 -10.82 -50.92 -42.56
C VAL A 84 -10.69 -50.93 -44.08
N GLN A 85 -9.74 -50.19 -44.65
CA GLN A 85 -9.52 -50.20 -46.11
C GLN A 85 -8.95 -51.53 -46.65
N ALA A 86 -8.29 -52.30 -45.80
CA ALA A 86 -7.68 -53.58 -46.15
C ALA A 86 -8.59 -54.80 -45.86
N SER A 87 -9.72 -54.62 -45.17
CA SER A 87 -10.60 -55.71 -44.73
C SER A 87 -12.07 -55.27 -44.57
N ASP A 88 -13.01 -56.05 -45.11
CA ASP A 88 -14.46 -55.92 -44.85
C ASP A 88 -14.85 -56.60 -43.52
N ASP A 89 -14.12 -56.29 -42.44
CA ASP A 89 -14.43 -56.80 -41.10
C ASP A 89 -15.29 -55.78 -40.33
N ASP A 90 -16.51 -56.18 -40.00
CA ASP A 90 -17.48 -55.34 -39.26
C ASP A 90 -16.94 -54.94 -37.88
N ALA A 91 -16.18 -55.80 -37.20
CA ALA A 91 -15.61 -55.48 -35.88
C ALA A 91 -14.58 -54.35 -35.98
N VAL A 92 -13.73 -54.38 -37.01
CA VAL A 92 -12.73 -53.32 -37.28
C VAL A 92 -13.43 -52.00 -37.64
N THR A 93 -14.56 -52.08 -38.33
CA THR A 93 -15.39 -50.92 -38.68
C THR A 93 -16.00 -50.26 -37.45
N ASP A 94 -16.49 -51.05 -36.48
CA ASP A 94 -17.04 -50.53 -35.22
C ASP A 94 -15.96 -49.94 -34.30
N GLU A 95 -14.77 -50.55 -34.25
CA GLU A 95 -13.60 -49.96 -33.57
C GLU A 95 -13.22 -48.61 -34.19
N TYR A 96 -13.25 -48.50 -35.51
CA TYR A 96 -12.97 -47.25 -36.22
C TYR A 96 -13.98 -46.15 -35.89
N ARG A 97 -15.29 -46.47 -35.88
CA ARG A 97 -16.35 -45.52 -35.47
C ARG A 97 -16.15 -45.03 -34.04
N THR A 98 -15.78 -45.93 -33.13
CA THR A 98 -15.48 -45.58 -31.74
C THR A 98 -14.28 -44.65 -31.64
N ALA A 99 -13.19 -44.95 -32.36
CA ALA A 99 -12.00 -44.12 -32.38
C ALA A 99 -12.25 -42.72 -32.96
N ILE A 100 -13.11 -42.58 -33.99
CA ILE A 100 -13.54 -41.27 -34.49
C ILE A 100 -14.25 -40.48 -33.39
N ARG A 101 -15.17 -41.10 -32.66
CA ARG A 101 -15.90 -40.44 -31.58
C ARG A 101 -14.95 -39.97 -30.48
N GLU A 102 -14.04 -40.83 -30.04
CA GLU A 102 -13.02 -40.49 -29.04
C GLU A 102 -12.11 -39.34 -29.53
N LEU A 103 -11.75 -39.33 -30.82
CA LEU A 103 -10.98 -38.24 -31.42
C LEU A 103 -11.75 -36.91 -31.34
N SER A 104 -13.02 -36.89 -31.71
CA SER A 104 -13.85 -35.68 -31.61
C SER A 104 -14.00 -35.18 -30.16
N GLU A 105 -14.11 -36.10 -29.19
CA GLU A 105 -14.13 -35.77 -27.76
C GLU A 105 -12.80 -35.13 -27.33
N ALA A 106 -11.65 -35.68 -27.76
CA ALA A 106 -10.34 -35.11 -27.47
C ALA A 106 -10.05 -33.78 -28.17
N GLU A 107 -10.53 -33.58 -29.40
CA GLU A 107 -10.47 -32.29 -30.10
C GLU A 107 -11.22 -31.21 -29.31
N THR A 108 -12.41 -31.55 -28.82
CA THR A 108 -13.22 -30.66 -27.97
C THR A 108 -12.50 -30.34 -26.66
N GLU A 109 -11.92 -31.36 -26.02
CA GLU A 109 -11.18 -31.18 -24.76
C GLU A 109 -9.93 -30.30 -24.93
N HIS A 110 -9.18 -30.51 -26.01
CA HIS A 110 -8.00 -29.71 -26.32
C HIS A 110 -8.35 -28.25 -26.65
N LEU A 111 -9.44 -28.02 -27.39
CA LEU A 111 -9.95 -26.69 -27.64
C LEU A 111 -10.32 -25.98 -26.33
N ALA A 112 -11.09 -26.65 -25.46
CA ALA A 112 -11.48 -26.10 -24.16
C ALA A 112 -10.26 -25.80 -23.26
N ALA A 113 -9.25 -26.67 -23.25
CA ALA A 113 -8.01 -26.42 -22.51
C ALA A 113 -7.25 -25.20 -23.04
N THR A 114 -7.24 -25.00 -24.36
CA THR A 114 -6.59 -23.86 -25.02
C THR A 114 -7.31 -22.55 -24.68
N GLU A 115 -8.63 -22.51 -24.79
CA GLU A 115 -9.45 -21.35 -24.41
C GLU A 115 -9.24 -20.99 -22.92
N ALA A 116 -9.25 -21.99 -22.03
CA ALA A 116 -8.99 -21.77 -20.61
C ALA A 116 -7.60 -21.19 -20.33
N LEU A 117 -6.57 -21.59 -21.11
CA LEU A 117 -5.23 -21.00 -21.01
C LEU A 117 -5.20 -19.55 -21.50
N GLU A 118 -5.92 -19.21 -22.57
CA GLU A 118 -6.04 -17.85 -23.06
C GLU A 118 -6.74 -16.92 -22.06
N ASP A 119 -7.83 -17.39 -21.46
CA ASP A 119 -8.53 -16.69 -20.38
C ASP A 119 -7.65 -16.49 -19.16
N ALA A 120 -6.91 -17.52 -18.75
CA ALA A 120 -5.96 -17.44 -17.65
C ALA A 120 -4.84 -16.41 -17.96
N ARG A 121 -4.33 -16.38 -19.19
CA ARG A 121 -3.34 -15.39 -19.64
C ARG A 121 -3.90 -13.98 -19.60
N SER A 122 -5.13 -13.78 -20.10
CA SER A 122 -5.80 -12.48 -20.08
C SER A 122 -5.96 -11.96 -18.65
N ARG A 123 -6.53 -12.78 -17.75
CA ARG A 123 -6.67 -12.45 -16.33
C ARG A 123 -5.32 -12.15 -15.66
N ALA A 124 -4.29 -12.93 -15.95
CA ALA A 124 -2.96 -12.70 -15.39
C ALA A 124 -2.31 -11.41 -15.92
N ARG A 125 -2.62 -10.97 -17.15
CA ARG A 125 -2.18 -9.65 -17.65
C ARG A 125 -2.91 -8.54 -16.92
N SER A 126 -4.25 -8.59 -16.87
CA SER A 126 -5.06 -7.58 -16.17
C SER A 126 -4.68 -7.46 -14.69
N ALA A 127 -4.42 -8.57 -14.00
CA ALA A 127 -3.98 -8.55 -12.61
C ALA A 127 -2.58 -7.91 -12.43
N ARG A 128 -1.67 -8.07 -13.41
CA ARG A 128 -0.37 -7.38 -13.39
C ARG A 128 -0.53 -5.89 -13.66
N ASP A 129 -1.32 -5.52 -14.66
CA ASP A 129 -1.58 -4.11 -14.98
C ASP A 129 -2.21 -3.38 -13.78
N GLU A 130 -3.11 -4.06 -13.05
CA GLU A 130 -3.72 -3.51 -11.85
C GLU A 130 -2.73 -3.38 -10.69
N ARG A 131 -1.85 -4.38 -10.51
CA ARG A 131 -0.75 -4.28 -9.55
C ARG A 131 0.17 -3.10 -9.87
N ASP A 132 0.54 -2.90 -11.13
CA ASP A 132 1.40 -1.80 -11.56
C ASP A 132 0.73 -0.43 -11.35
N ARG A 133 -0.59 -0.33 -11.63
CA ARG A 133 -1.38 0.87 -11.32
C ARG A 133 -1.39 1.16 -9.82
N ARG A 134 -1.61 0.14 -8.99
CA ARG A 134 -1.58 0.25 -7.53
C ARG A 134 -0.21 0.73 -7.02
N LEU A 135 0.88 0.16 -7.51
CA LEU A 135 2.24 0.59 -7.13
C LEU A 135 2.47 2.07 -7.47
N ARG A 136 2.11 2.50 -8.68
CA ARG A 136 2.21 3.92 -9.07
C ARG A 136 1.37 4.84 -8.19
N LEU A 137 0.18 4.40 -7.76
CA LEU A 137 -0.66 5.16 -6.83
C LEU A 137 -0.03 5.23 -5.43
N GLN A 138 0.58 4.15 -4.94
CA GLN A 138 1.31 4.14 -3.67
C GLN A 138 2.49 5.10 -3.71
N ASP A 139 3.31 5.06 -4.76
CA ASP A 139 4.43 5.98 -4.94
C ASP A 139 3.96 7.44 -4.99
N ARG A 140 2.89 7.71 -5.74
CA ARG A 140 2.30 9.04 -5.79
C ARG A 140 1.78 9.48 -4.41
N LEU A 141 1.13 8.60 -3.66
CA LEU A 141 0.67 8.89 -2.30
C LEU A 141 1.83 9.26 -1.38
N GLU A 142 2.94 8.52 -1.45
CA GLU A 142 4.13 8.85 -0.66
C GLU A 142 4.70 10.22 -1.03
N ASN A 143 4.80 10.51 -2.32
CA ASN A 143 5.28 11.81 -2.79
C ASN A 143 4.38 12.95 -2.32
N ARG A 144 3.05 12.81 -2.43
CA ARG A 144 2.12 13.84 -1.93
C ARG A 144 2.15 13.98 -0.42
N ARG A 145 2.34 12.90 0.33
CA ARG A 145 2.54 12.98 1.79
C ARG A 145 3.82 13.74 2.16
N ARG A 146 4.90 13.58 1.38
CA ARG A 146 6.14 14.34 1.58
C ARG A 146 5.91 15.82 1.30
N GLU A 147 5.22 16.15 0.21
CA GLU A 147 4.84 17.53 -0.16
C GLU A 147 3.96 18.18 0.92
N ALA A 148 2.89 17.52 1.34
CA ALA A 148 2.04 17.97 2.44
C ALA A 148 2.85 18.24 3.72
N ARG A 149 3.81 17.38 4.04
CA ARG A 149 4.66 17.58 5.22
C ARG A 149 5.52 18.84 5.10
N VAL A 150 6.06 19.12 3.92
CA VAL A 150 6.84 20.35 3.68
C VAL A 150 5.95 21.57 3.90
N GLU A 151 4.78 21.62 3.26
CA GLU A 151 3.83 22.73 3.41
C GLU A 151 3.41 22.95 4.88
N LEU A 152 3.07 21.87 5.59
CA LEU A 152 2.70 21.95 7.01
C LEU A 152 3.85 22.50 7.85
N VAL A 153 5.06 21.97 7.69
CA VAL A 153 6.24 22.42 8.44
C VAL A 153 6.55 23.88 8.14
N GLU A 154 6.51 24.29 6.87
CA GLU A 154 6.76 25.68 6.47
C GLU A 154 5.72 26.64 7.04
N SER A 155 4.45 26.23 7.11
CA SER A 155 3.37 27.07 7.64
C SER A 155 3.53 27.43 9.12
N VAL A 156 4.13 26.54 9.93
CA VAL A 156 4.29 26.74 11.38
C VAL A 156 5.71 27.03 11.82
N ARG A 157 6.71 26.92 10.93
CA ARG A 157 8.12 27.13 11.25
C ARG A 157 8.40 28.52 11.86
N PRO A 158 7.86 29.64 11.33
CA PRO A 158 8.07 30.95 11.95
C PRO A 158 7.57 31.01 13.40
N ALA A 159 6.36 30.51 13.67
CA ALA A 159 5.80 30.45 15.02
C ALA A 159 6.59 29.53 15.95
N ALA A 160 7.15 28.43 15.41
CA ALA A 160 8.01 27.54 16.17
C ALA A 160 9.36 28.19 16.52
N ASP A 161 9.95 28.95 15.60
CA ASP A 161 11.18 29.70 15.85
C ASP A 161 10.94 30.79 16.92
N GLU A 162 9.81 31.50 16.86
CA GLU A 162 9.39 32.46 17.91
C GLU A 162 9.18 31.77 19.27
N ALA A 163 8.50 30.63 19.29
CA ALA A 163 8.29 29.86 20.50
C ALA A 163 9.62 29.41 21.11
N VAL A 164 10.59 28.98 20.30
CA VAL A 164 11.95 28.64 20.75
C VAL A 164 12.65 29.84 21.40
N VAL A 165 12.61 31.01 20.75
CA VAL A 165 13.24 32.23 21.31
C VAL A 165 12.63 32.63 22.65
N SER A 166 11.32 32.42 22.81
CA SER A 166 10.59 32.71 24.06
C SER A 166 10.65 31.59 25.12
N ALA A 167 11.27 30.45 24.80
CA ALA A 167 11.22 29.27 25.66
C ALA A 167 12.10 29.43 26.91
N PRO A 168 11.57 29.20 28.11
CA PRO A 168 12.36 29.32 29.34
C PRO A 168 13.56 28.38 29.37
N GLY A 169 14.73 28.93 29.70
CA GLY A 169 15.99 28.20 29.86
C GLY A 169 16.62 27.66 28.58
N GLY A 170 16.00 27.84 27.41
CA GLY A 170 16.59 27.51 26.12
C GLY A 170 17.56 28.59 25.63
N ASP A 171 18.56 28.21 24.86
CA ASP A 171 19.50 29.11 24.18
C ASP A 171 19.37 29.08 22.64
N GLY A 172 18.45 28.25 22.13
CA GLY A 172 18.13 28.14 20.72
C GLY A 172 17.54 29.44 20.15
N ARG A 173 17.88 29.75 18.89
CA ARG A 173 17.30 30.88 18.15
C ARG A 173 16.33 30.43 17.06
N THR A 174 16.42 29.16 16.68
CA THR A 174 15.57 28.52 15.70
C THR A 174 15.18 27.15 16.21
N PHE A 175 14.07 26.64 15.70
CA PHE A 175 13.62 25.28 15.91
C PHE A 175 14.62 24.23 15.40
N ALA A 176 15.47 24.58 14.42
CA ALA A 176 16.51 23.69 13.91
C ALA A 176 17.70 23.56 14.87
N ASP A 177 17.96 24.57 15.70
CA ASP A 177 19.13 24.61 16.59
C ASP A 177 18.78 24.33 18.06
N ALA A 178 17.49 24.39 18.42
CA ALA A 178 17.02 24.13 19.79
C ALA A 178 17.35 22.71 20.28
N ASP A 179 17.61 22.55 21.58
CA ASP A 179 17.67 21.23 22.22
C ASP A 179 16.30 20.53 22.20
N SER A 180 16.27 19.20 22.37
CA SER A 180 15.02 18.43 22.25
C SER A 180 13.91 18.87 23.21
N VAL A 181 14.25 19.35 24.42
CA VAL A 181 13.25 19.83 25.39
C VAL A 181 12.67 21.15 24.91
N THR A 182 13.51 22.09 24.51
CA THR A 182 13.09 23.39 23.98
C THR A 182 12.26 23.24 22.70
N ALA A 183 12.66 22.33 21.80
CA ALA A 183 11.90 22.01 20.60
C ALA A 183 10.53 21.37 20.94
N ALA A 184 10.47 20.44 21.89
CA ALA A 184 9.21 19.84 22.30
C ALA A 184 8.24 20.87 22.94
N LEU A 185 8.77 21.78 23.77
CA LEU A 185 8.01 22.90 24.33
C LEU A 185 7.46 23.81 23.22
N ALA A 186 8.30 24.19 22.25
CA ALA A 186 7.87 24.99 21.12
C ALA A 186 6.77 24.31 20.28
N VAL A 187 6.91 23.01 20.01
CA VAL A 187 5.87 22.24 19.32
C VAL A 187 4.55 22.24 20.08
N ALA A 188 4.60 22.02 21.40
CA ALA A 188 3.41 22.00 22.25
C ALA A 188 2.72 23.37 22.30
N ARG A 189 3.49 24.46 22.35
CA ARG A 189 2.98 25.84 22.33
C ARG A 189 2.38 26.24 20.98
N VAL A 190 2.97 25.80 19.87
CA VAL A 190 2.48 26.15 18.53
C VAL A 190 1.19 25.39 18.20
N GLY A 191 1.13 24.11 18.56
CA GLY A 191 -0.02 23.26 18.29
C GLY A 191 -1.14 23.37 19.33
N THR A 192 -2.22 22.64 19.10
CA THR A 192 -3.36 22.54 20.01
C THR A 192 -3.29 21.22 20.78
N VAL A 193 -3.06 21.29 22.10
CA VAL A 193 -2.97 20.11 22.97
C VAL A 193 -4.03 20.18 24.07
N HIS A 194 -5.03 19.31 24.00
CA HIS A 194 -6.09 19.25 25.02
C HIS A 194 -5.78 18.30 26.18
N ALA A 195 -4.89 17.33 25.96
CA ALA A 195 -4.54 16.34 26.98
C ALA A 195 -3.37 16.83 27.84
N PRO A 196 -3.32 16.48 29.15
CA PRO A 196 -2.26 16.96 30.03
C PRO A 196 -0.85 16.51 29.59
N VAL A 197 0.07 17.46 29.55
CA VAL A 197 1.49 17.28 29.23
C VAL A 197 2.30 17.07 30.52
N ALA A 198 3.08 15.99 30.56
CA ALA A 198 3.96 15.70 31.69
C ALA A 198 5.30 16.43 31.53
N LEU A 199 5.66 17.28 32.50
CA LEU A 199 6.93 18.00 32.51
C LEU A 199 7.87 17.38 33.53
N ALA A 200 8.98 16.84 33.05
CA ALA A 200 10.13 16.42 33.87
C ALA A 200 11.33 17.36 33.69
N CYS A 201 11.12 18.53 33.07
CA CYS A 201 12.15 19.52 32.79
C CYS A 201 11.98 20.74 33.72
N ARG A 202 13.07 21.17 34.38
CA ARG A 202 13.06 22.34 35.27
C ARG A 202 13.19 23.65 34.50
N ARG A 203 12.30 23.86 33.52
CA ARG A 203 12.28 25.07 32.67
C ARG A 203 11.36 26.17 33.21
N PHE A 204 10.28 25.79 33.88
CA PHE A 204 9.30 26.72 34.47
C PHE A 204 9.45 26.76 35.99
N SER A 205 9.06 27.87 36.59
CA SER A 205 9.09 28.05 38.05
C SER A 205 7.94 27.31 38.75
N ASP A 206 6.76 27.23 38.11
CA ASP A 206 5.60 26.49 38.60
C ASP A 206 4.69 25.96 37.48
N ALA A 207 3.65 25.21 37.86
CA ALA A 207 2.69 24.62 36.92
C ALA A 207 1.79 25.66 36.23
N ALA A 208 1.54 26.80 36.87
CA ALA A 208 0.67 27.84 36.33
C ALA A 208 1.37 28.58 35.19
N GLU A 209 2.66 28.91 35.38
CA GLU A 209 3.52 29.48 34.34
C GLU A 209 3.64 28.52 33.15
N ALA A 210 3.88 27.24 33.41
CA ALA A 210 3.96 26.22 32.37
C ALA A 210 2.63 26.07 31.59
N THR A 211 1.49 26.06 32.28
CA THR A 211 0.16 25.99 31.65
C THR A 211 -0.10 27.24 30.81
N ALA A 212 0.22 28.43 31.32
CA ALA A 212 0.00 29.69 30.61
C ALA A 212 0.88 29.80 29.36
N TRP A 213 2.13 29.32 29.43
CA TRP A 213 3.04 29.34 28.29
C TRP A 213 2.72 28.24 27.26
N LEU A 214 2.33 27.04 27.70
CA LEU A 214 1.98 25.96 26.77
C LEU A 214 0.57 26.06 26.20
N GLU A 215 -0.29 26.89 26.81
CA GLU A 215 -1.73 26.96 26.52
C GLU A 215 -2.40 25.57 26.61
N ALA A 216 -1.84 24.70 27.47
CA ALA A 216 -2.25 23.32 27.63
C ALA A 216 -2.14 22.88 29.11
N PRO A 217 -2.98 21.96 29.59
CA PRO A 217 -2.87 21.46 30.96
C PRO A 217 -1.51 20.77 31.18
N VAL A 218 -0.85 21.02 32.32
CA VAL A 218 0.41 20.36 32.69
C VAL A 218 0.33 19.62 34.01
N TYR A 219 1.19 18.61 34.17
CA TYR A 219 1.51 18.04 35.48
C TYR A 219 3.01 17.70 35.56
N TRP A 220 3.54 17.69 36.78
CA TRP A 220 4.97 17.45 37.04
C TRP A 220 5.26 15.96 37.25
N LEU A 221 6.46 15.55 36.81
CA LEU A 221 7.05 14.23 37.10
C LEU A 221 8.26 14.37 38.05
#